data_AF-A0AAE5AEY4-F1
#
_entry.id   AF-A0AAE5AEY4-F1
#
_cell.length_a   1.000
_cell.length_b   1.000
_cell.length_c   1.000
_cell.angle_alpha   90.00
_cell.angle_beta   90.00
_cell.angle_gamma   90.00
#
_symmetry.space_group_name_H-M   'P 1'
#
loop_
_entity.id
_entity.type
_entity.pdbx_description
1 polymer ?
#
loop_
_entity_poly.entity_id
_entity_poly.type
_entity_poly.pdbx_seq_one_letter_code
_entity_poly.pdbx_strand_id
1 'polypeptide(L)'
;MSDDVHYNYPLMESVATQLQQCGTTAQGLLDAGRANKQTLLGTFQGDTANTFLDSFTKFEHVCQDTIEVTQRGVNAYHNGTTGMQTNEKQMMGFFPG
;
A
#
# COMPACT_ATOMS: atom_id res chain seq x y z
N MET A 1 -15.64 -34.53 2.48
CA MET A 1 -14.30 -33.97 2.29
C MET A 1 -14.39 -32.52 2.73
N SER A 2 -13.85 -32.18 3.90
CA SER A 2 -13.72 -30.76 4.26
C SER A 2 -12.71 -30.16 3.30
N ASP A 3 -13.10 -29.09 2.59
CA ASP A 3 -12.13 -28.15 2.04
C ASP A 3 -11.41 -27.53 3.26
N ASP A 4 -10.35 -28.17 3.72
CA ASP A 4 -9.48 -27.59 4.74
C ASP A 4 -8.81 -26.37 4.09
N VAL A 5 -9.32 -25.19 4.42
CA VAL A 5 -8.70 -23.94 4.02
C VAL A 5 -7.38 -23.83 4.76
N HIS A 6 -6.29 -24.15 4.08
CA HIS A 6 -4.95 -24.00 4.63
C HIS A 6 -4.49 -22.54 4.53
N TYR A 7 -4.60 -21.80 5.63
CA TYR A 7 -4.12 -20.43 5.70
C TYR A 7 -2.59 -20.38 5.86
N ASN A 8 -1.89 -19.80 4.88
CA ASN A 8 -0.46 -19.53 4.97
C ASN A 8 -0.22 -18.15 5.60
N TYR A 9 -0.32 -18.05 6.92
CA TYR A 9 -0.13 -16.80 7.65
C TYR A 9 1.21 -16.10 7.38
N PRO A 10 2.36 -16.82 7.31
CA PRO A 10 3.63 -16.19 6.95
C PRO A 10 3.60 -15.51 5.57
N LEU A 11 2.95 -16.13 4.58
CA LEU A 11 2.82 -15.55 3.25
C LEU A 11 1.93 -14.30 3.28
N MET A 12 0.81 -14.33 4.01
CA MET A 12 -0.10 -13.18 4.14
C MET A 12 0.60 -11.97 4.78
N GLU A 13 1.39 -12.20 5.84
CA GLU A 13 2.19 -11.16 6.49
C GLU A 13 3.29 -10.62 5.56
N SER A 14 3.91 -11.51 4.77
CA SER A 14 4.90 -11.10 3.76
C SER A 14 4.29 -10.18 2.71
N VAL A 15 3.08 -10.48 2.22
CA VAL A 15 2.38 -9.62 1.26
C VAL A 15 2.03 -8.27 1.88
N ALA A 16 1.56 -8.24 3.13
CA ALA A 16 1.32 -6.99 3.85
C ALA A 16 2.59 -6.14 3.95
N THR A 17 3.72 -6.76 4.30
CA THR A 17 5.02 -6.08 4.37
C THR A 17 5.43 -5.49 3.02
N GLN A 18 5.28 -6.24 1.93
CA GLN A 18 5.60 -5.76 0.58
C GLN A 18 4.71 -4.58 0.17
N LEU A 19 3.41 -4.63 0.48
CA LEU A 19 2.50 -3.50 0.24
C LEU A 19 2.92 -2.27 1.04
N GLN A 20 3.32 -2.43 2.30
CA GLN A 20 3.80 -1.33 3.12
C GLN A 20 5.08 -0.69 2.56
N GLN A 21 5.99 -1.50 2.03
CA GLN A 21 7.18 -1.00 1.33
C GLN A 21 6.80 -0.17 0.10
N CYS A 22 5.85 -0.64 -0.72
CA CYS A 22 5.34 0.13 -1.86
C CYS A 22 4.76 1.48 -1.43
N GLY A 23 3.94 1.52 -0.38
CA GLY A 23 3.38 2.76 0.16
C GLY A 23 4.47 3.72 0.65
N THR A 24 5.49 3.19 1.32
CA THR A 24 6.64 3.98 1.79
C THR A 24 7.45 4.56 0.63
N THR A 25 7.67 3.78 -0.44
CA THR A 25 8.33 4.28 -1.66
C THR A 25 7.51 5.38 -2.33
N ALA A 26 6.19 5.21 -2.45
CA ALA A 26 5.31 6.23 -3.02
C ALA A 26 5.33 7.54 -2.21
N GLN A 27 5.33 7.45 -0.88
CA GLN A 27 5.47 8.60 0.02
C GLN A 27 6.82 9.31 -0.19
N GLY A 28 7.92 8.56 -0.24
CA GLY A 28 9.25 9.12 -0.50
C GLY A 28 9.36 9.83 -1.85
N LEU A 29 8.75 9.26 -2.90
CA LEU A 29 8.69 9.90 -4.22
C LEU A 29 7.86 11.19 -4.19
N LEU A 30 6.71 11.19 -3.50
CA LEU A 30 5.85 12.37 -3.38
C LEU A 30 6.58 13.52 -2.67
N ASP A 31 7.25 13.23 -1.55
CA ASP A 31 7.97 14.22 -0.76
C ASP A 31 9.17 14.78 -1.53
N ALA A 32 9.96 13.91 -2.15
CA ALA A 32 11.08 14.32 -3.00
C ALA A 32 10.61 15.13 -4.22
N GLY A 33 9.51 14.72 -4.85
CA GLY A 33 8.90 15.45 -5.96
C GLY A 33 8.48 16.85 -5.53
N ARG A 34 7.73 16.97 -4.42
CA ARG A 34 7.27 18.25 -3.89
C ARG A 34 8.40 19.19 -3.52
N ALA A 35 9.44 18.67 -2.88
CA ALA A 35 10.64 19.44 -2.53
C ALA A 35 11.35 19.99 -3.77
N ASN A 36 11.39 19.21 -4.86
CA ASN A 36 12.09 19.59 -6.09
C ASN A 36 11.21 20.29 -7.13
N LYS A 37 9.90 20.44 -6.88
CA LYS A 37 8.93 20.97 -7.86
C LYS A 37 9.35 22.30 -8.47
N GLN A 38 9.76 23.26 -7.62
CA GLN A 38 10.15 24.60 -8.09
C GLN A 38 11.46 24.58 -8.89
N THR A 39 12.42 23.77 -8.46
CA THR A 39 13.68 23.58 -9.19
C THR A 39 13.44 22.97 -10.56
N LEU A 40 12.59 21.94 -10.64
CA LEU A 40 12.22 21.29 -11.90
C LEU A 40 11.43 22.25 -12.81
N LEU A 41 10.43 22.94 -12.27
CA LEU A 41 9.63 23.94 -12.99
C LEU A 41 10.51 25.02 -13.62
N GLY A 42 11.53 25.50 -12.89
CA GLY A 42 12.47 26.51 -13.38
C GLY A 42 13.31 26.10 -14.59
N THR A 43 13.32 24.81 -14.96
CA THR A 43 13.99 24.32 -16.17
C THR A 43 13.11 24.38 -17.42
N PHE A 44 11.81 24.62 -17.26
CA PHE A 44 10.83 24.73 -18.34
C PHE A 44 10.46 26.20 -18.62
N GLN A 45 10.07 26.51 -19.85
CA GLN A 45 9.70 27.87 -20.28
C GLN A 45 8.41 27.87 -21.12
N GLY A 46 7.60 28.92 -20.98
CA GLY A 46 6.35 29.07 -21.72
C GLY A 46 5.40 27.89 -21.54
N ASP A 47 4.82 27.39 -22.62
CA ASP A 47 3.81 26.31 -22.59
C ASP A 47 4.34 24.98 -22.01
N THR A 48 5.65 24.75 -22.05
CA THR A 48 6.26 23.56 -21.45
C THR A 48 6.20 23.59 -19.92
N ALA A 49 6.20 24.77 -19.30
CA ALA A 49 6.03 24.93 -17.86
C ALA A 49 4.61 24.56 -17.41
N ASN A 50 3.59 24.95 -18.19
CA ASN A 50 2.20 24.55 -17.94
C ASN A 50 2.02 23.04 -18.07
N THR A 51 2.60 22.44 -19.12
CA THR A 51 2.58 20.98 -19.32
C THR A 51 3.29 20.23 -18.18
N PHE A 52 4.39 20.78 -17.66
CA PHE A 52 5.06 20.24 -16.49
C PHE A 52 4.14 20.29 -15.26
N LEU A 53 3.47 21.42 -15.00
CA LEU A 53 2.55 21.54 -13.86
C LEU A 53 1.43 20.50 -13.93
N ASP A 54 0.79 20.35 -15.09
CA ASP A 54 -0.27 19.35 -15.28
C ASP A 54 0.23 17.92 -15.07
N SER A 55 1.42 17.62 -15.61
CA SER A 55 2.05 16.31 -15.45
C SER A 55 2.46 16.05 -14.01
N PHE A 56 2.95 17.07 -13.32
CA PHE A 56 3.35 16.99 -11.92
C PHE A 56 2.14 16.78 -11.01
N THR A 57 1.01 17.45 -11.27
CA THR A 57 -0.24 17.20 -10.54
C THR A 57 -0.71 15.76 -10.71
N LYS A 58 -0.64 15.20 -11.93
CA LYS A 58 -0.96 13.78 -12.16
C LYS A 58 -0.01 12.84 -11.39
N PHE A 59 1.28 13.16 -11.37
CA PHE A 59 2.26 12.44 -10.57
C PHE A 59 1.90 12.46 -9.08
N GLU A 60 1.56 13.64 -8.53
CA GLU A 60 1.15 13.75 -7.11
C GLU A 60 -0.05 12.87 -6.80
N HIS A 61 -1.07 12.89 -7.67
CA HIS A 61 -2.27 12.08 -7.51
C HIS A 61 -1.96 10.59 -7.52
N VAL A 62 -1.15 10.10 -8.47
CA VAL A 62 -0.77 8.69 -8.54
C VAL A 62 -0.02 8.24 -7.28
N CYS A 63 0.89 9.07 -6.76
CA CYS A 63 1.55 8.77 -5.50
C CYS A 63 0.57 8.69 -4.34
N GLN A 64 -0.35 9.64 -4.23
CA GLN A 64 -1.39 9.66 -3.17
C GLN A 64 -2.32 8.45 -3.24
N ASP A 65 -2.81 8.11 -4.44
CA ASP A 65 -3.65 6.94 -4.67
C ASP A 65 -2.91 5.65 -4.31
N THR A 66 -1.62 5.55 -4.67
CA THR A 66 -0.78 4.39 -4.33
C THR A 66 -0.62 4.24 -2.80
N ILE A 67 -0.39 5.34 -2.09
CA ILE A 67 -0.30 5.35 -0.62
C ILE A 67 -1.62 4.88 -0.03
N GLU A 68 -2.76 5.39 -0.50
CA GLU A 68 -4.07 4.99 0.02
C GLU A 68 -4.34 3.50 -0.23
N VAL A 69 -4.15 3.03 -1.46
CA VAL A 69 -4.43 1.63 -1.85
C VAL A 69 -3.53 0.66 -1.08
N THR A 70 -2.24 0.98 -0.95
CA THR A 70 -1.31 0.13 -0.18
C THR A 70 -1.66 0.10 1.30
N GLN A 71 -1.98 1.25 1.91
CA GLN A 71 -2.43 1.32 3.31
C GLN A 71 -3.70 0.49 3.53
N ARG A 72 -4.68 0.60 2.62
CA ARG A 72 -5.90 -0.21 2.65
C ARG A 72 -5.61 -1.70 2.51
N GLY A 73 -4.69 -2.07 1.62
CA GLY A 73 -4.25 -3.45 1.42
C GLY A 73 -3.61 -4.03 2.68
N VAL A 74 -2.66 -3.31 3.30
CA VAL A 74 -2.02 -3.70 4.57
C VAL A 74 -3.08 -3.95 5.65
N ASN A 75 -4.00 -3.02 5.83
CA ASN A 75 -5.07 -3.14 6.82
C ASN A 75 -5.97 -4.37 6.54
N ALA A 76 -6.29 -4.64 5.28
CA ALA A 76 -7.09 -5.79 4.90
C ALA A 76 -6.38 -7.11 5.21
N TYR A 77 -5.08 -7.22 4.91
CA TYR A 77 -4.28 -8.41 5.24
C TYR A 77 -4.15 -8.61 6.75
N HIS A 78 -3.89 -7.54 7.50
CA HIS A 78 -3.76 -7.62 8.95
C HIS A 78 -5.07 -8.06 9.61
N ASN A 79 -6.18 -7.37 9.28
CA ASN A 79 -7.50 -7.69 9.82
C ASN A 79 -7.96 -9.10 9.41
N GLY A 80 -7.76 -9.49 8.16
CA GLY A 80 -8.10 -10.82 7.65
C GLY A 80 -7.32 -11.90 8.39
N THR A 81 -6.00 -11.73 8.52
CA THR A 81 -5.12 -12.67 9.22
C THR A 81 -5.49 -12.82 10.69
N THR A 82 -5.72 -11.71 11.40
CA THR A 82 -6.14 -11.75 12.82
C THR A 82 -7.50 -12.42 12.99
N GLY A 83 -8.45 -12.16 12.09
CA GLY A 83 -9.77 -12.78 12.11
C GLY A 83 -9.71 -14.29 11.94
N MET A 84 -8.92 -14.77 10.96
CA MET A 84 -8.70 -16.20 10.71
C MET A 84 -8.05 -16.88 11.92
N GLN A 85 -6.97 -16.32 12.47
CA GLN A 85 -6.29 -16.87 13.66
C GLN A 85 -7.20 -16.93 14.88
N THR A 86 -8.07 -15.93 15.06
CA THR A 86 -9.02 -15.89 16.18
C THR A 86 -10.05 -17.01 16.04
N ASN A 87 -10.61 -17.19 14.83
CA ASN A 87 -11.57 -18.25 14.56
C ASN A 87 -10.96 -19.63 14.77
N GLU A 88 -9.75 -19.88 14.29
CA GLU A 88 -9.06 -21.17 14.49
C GLU A 88 -8.83 -21.47 15.97
N LYS A 89 -8.37 -20.49 16.76
CA LYS A 89 -8.20 -20.65 18.22
C LYS A 89 -9.51 -21.01 18.92
N GLN A 90 -10.61 -20.39 18.53
CA GLN A 90 -11.93 -20.72 19.07
C GLN A 90 -12.36 -22.15 18.71
N MET A 91 -12.14 -22.59 17.46
CA MET A 91 -12.45 -23.95 17.03
C MET A 91 -11.58 -25.01 17.72
N MET A 92 -10.30 -24.73 17.97
CA MET A 92 -9.44 -25.63 18.76
C MET A 92 -9.92 -25.78 20.21
N GLY A 93 -10.53 -24.74 20.79
CA GLY A 93 -11.15 -24.80 22.12
C GLY A 93 -12.41 -25.68 22.20
N PHE A 94 -13.02 -26.01 21.05
CA PHE A 94 -14.20 -26.88 20.95
C PHE A 94 -13.86 -28.37 20.84
N PHE A 95 -12.59 -28.75 20.67
CA PHE A 95 -12.14 -30.14 20.70
C PHE A 95 -11.41 -30.42 22.02
N PRO A 96 -12.12 -30.84 23.09
CA PRO A 96 -11.47 -31.42 24.25
C PRO A 96 -10.82 -32.74 23.80
N GLY A 97 -9.52 -32.86 24.01
CA GLY A 97 -8.81 -34.14 23.87
C GLY A 97 -9.33 -35.21 24.80
#